data_AF-A0A800DT36-F1
#
_entry.id   AF-A0A800DT36-F1
#
_cell.length_a   1.000
_cell.length_b   1.000
_cell.length_c   1.000
_cell.angle_alpha   90.00
_cell.angle_beta   90.00
_cell.angle_gamma   90.00
#
_symmetry.space_group_name_H-M   'P 1'
#
loop_
_entity.id
_entity.type
_entity.pdbx_description
1 polymer ?
#
loop_
_entity_poly.entity_id
_entity_poly.type
_entity_poly.pdbx_seq_one_letter_code
_entity_poly.pdbx_strand_id
1 'polypeptide(L)'
;MRELDPKAIKEFKNLKLKNLYFIGDISLIEKPKISIVGTRRPSSYTKEFTFKLANELTKRGYIIVSGAAMGVDALAHKGAGAFNTIAVMASGLDIRYPAVNRSLIQEIEQNGLVISRFKKGFRPTPWSFVVRNEMVVALGECLIV
;
A
#
# COMPACT_ATOMS: atom_id res chain seq x y z
N MET A 1 2.75 -9.27 13.07
CA MET A 1 2.21 -7.91 13.22
C MET A 1 2.96 -7.24 14.33
N ARG A 2 3.61 -6.11 14.04
CA ARG A 2 4.38 -5.29 14.98
C ARG A 2 3.76 -3.90 15.04
N GLU A 3 3.93 -3.20 16.15
CA GLU A 3 3.50 -1.80 16.32
C GLU A 3 4.67 -0.86 16.05
N LEU A 4 4.38 0.31 15.50
CA LEU A 4 5.33 1.38 15.23
C LEU A 4 4.72 2.70 15.69
N ASP A 5 5.53 3.58 16.29
CA ASP A 5 5.11 4.95 16.54
C ASP A 5 4.92 5.67 15.19
N PRO A 6 3.70 6.13 14.84
CA PRO A 6 3.47 6.85 13.60
C PRO A 6 4.34 8.10 13.45
N LYS A 7 4.78 8.72 14.56
CA LYS A 7 5.63 9.90 14.55
C LYS A 7 7.04 9.63 14.01
N ALA A 8 7.47 8.37 13.99
CA ALA A 8 8.74 7.97 13.38
C ALA A 8 8.73 8.16 11.85
N ILE A 9 7.54 8.17 11.23
CA ILE A 9 7.38 8.36 9.78
C ILE A 9 7.16 9.84 9.49
N LYS A 10 8.10 10.46 8.80
CA LYS A 10 8.08 11.91 8.49
C LYS A 10 6.83 12.31 7.73
N GLU A 11 6.42 11.50 6.77
CA GLU A 11 5.26 11.67 5.89
C GLU A 11 3.94 11.71 6.68
N PHE A 12 3.91 11.10 7.87
CA PHE A 12 2.73 11.02 8.71
C PHE A 12 2.62 12.10 9.79
N LYS A 13 3.57 13.03 9.87
CA LYS A 13 3.58 14.08 10.90
C LYS A 13 2.28 14.90 10.95
N ASN A 14 1.65 15.15 9.80
CA ASN A 14 0.40 15.90 9.71
C ASN A 14 -0.85 15.02 9.84
N LEU A 15 -0.69 13.70 9.81
CA LEU A 15 -1.80 12.78 10.06
C LEU A 15 -1.94 12.57 11.57
N LYS A 16 -3.17 12.71 12.08
CA LYS A 16 -3.49 12.39 13.49
C LYS A 16 -3.61 10.87 13.68
N LEU A 17 -2.52 10.14 13.40
CA LEU A 17 -2.40 8.71 13.61
C LEU A 17 -2.03 8.43 15.07
N LYS A 18 -2.86 7.63 15.74
CA LYS A 18 -2.59 7.18 17.13
C LYS A 18 -1.80 5.88 17.18
N ASN A 19 -2.06 4.98 16.23
CA ASN A 19 -1.40 3.68 16.16
C ASN A 19 -1.04 3.40 14.70
N LEU A 20 0.05 2.67 14.51
CA LEU A 20 0.43 2.11 13.22
C LEU A 20 0.98 0.71 13.43
N TYR A 21 0.53 -0.21 12.59
CA TYR A 21 0.93 -1.60 12.60
C TYR A 21 1.54 -1.97 11.27
N PHE A 22 2.49 -2.91 11.28
CA PHE A 22 3.12 -3.40 10.07
C PHE A 22 3.45 -4.89 10.09
N ILE A 23 3.65 -5.43 8.90
CA ILE A 23 4.22 -6.75 8.60
C ILE A 23 5.19 -6.56 7.42
N GLY A 24 6.36 -7.17 7.47
CA GLY A 24 7.37 -7.09 6.41
C GLY A 24 8.54 -6.16 6.75
N ASP A 25 9.21 -5.67 5.71
CA ASP A 25 10.44 -4.87 5.79
C ASP A 25 10.14 -3.38 5.95
N ILE A 26 10.39 -2.86 7.15
CA ILE A 26 10.17 -1.46 7.47
C ILE A 26 11.16 -0.50 6.78
N SER A 27 12.30 -1.01 6.31
CA SER A 27 13.33 -0.18 5.65
C SER A 27 12.84 0.46 4.35
N LEU A 28 11.78 -0.10 3.74
CA LEU A 28 11.14 0.47 2.56
C LEU A 28 10.55 1.86 2.78
N ILE A 29 10.27 2.25 4.02
CA ILE A 29 9.77 3.59 4.36
C ILE A 29 10.82 4.66 4.08
N GLU A 30 12.11 4.36 4.22
CA GLU A 30 13.19 5.34 4.03
C GLU A 30 13.54 5.59 2.55
N LYS A 31 12.99 4.77 1.65
CA LYS A 31 13.23 4.89 0.20
C LYS A 31 12.30 5.93 -0.44
N PRO A 32 12.65 6.47 -1.62
CA PRO A 32 11.75 7.34 -2.36
C PRO A 32 10.50 6.58 -2.82
N LYS A 33 9.33 7.22 -2.72
CA LYS A 33 8.03 6.54 -2.83
C LYS A 33 7.09 7.22 -3.81
N ILE A 34 6.40 6.43 -4.63
CA ILE A 34 5.35 6.91 -5.54
C ILE A 34 4.06 6.15 -5.26
N SER A 35 2.97 6.90 -5.07
CA SER A 35 1.65 6.33 -4.85
C SER A 35 0.93 6.14 -6.18
N ILE A 36 0.36 4.95 -6.38
CA ILE A 36 -0.45 4.63 -7.56
C ILE A 36 -1.80 4.11 -7.09
N VAL A 37 -2.89 4.77 -7.50
CA VAL A 37 -4.27 4.39 -7.16
C VAL A 37 -5.13 4.45 -8.41
N GLY A 38 -6.31 3.84 -8.39
CA GLY A 38 -7.24 4.02 -9.52
C GLY A 38 -8.46 3.12 -9.46
N THR A 39 -9.10 2.93 -10.61
CA THR A 39 -10.33 2.16 -10.73
C THR A 39 -10.16 0.69 -10.34
N ARG A 40 -11.21 0.13 -9.72
CA ARG A 40 -11.31 -1.32 -9.44
C ARG A 40 -11.59 -2.16 -10.70
N ARG A 41 -11.96 -1.52 -11.81
CA ARG A 41 -12.31 -2.16 -13.09
C ARG A 41 -11.55 -1.47 -14.25
N PRO A 42 -10.22 -1.60 -14.32
CA PRO A 42 -9.42 -0.95 -15.37
C PRO A 42 -9.67 -1.58 -16.74
N SER A 43 -9.56 -0.76 -17.79
CA SER A 43 -9.52 -1.21 -19.19
C SER A 43 -8.23 -2.00 -19.47
N SER A 44 -8.15 -2.73 -20.58
CA SER A 44 -6.92 -3.45 -20.95
C SER A 44 -5.71 -2.54 -21.06
N TYR A 45 -5.88 -1.35 -21.62
CA TYR A 45 -4.85 -0.31 -21.68
C TYR A 45 -4.36 0.09 -20.28
N THR A 46 -5.29 0.44 -19.38
CA THR A 46 -4.92 0.82 -18.00
C THR A 46 -4.22 -0.31 -17.28
N LYS A 47 -4.62 -1.57 -17.52
CA LYS A 47 -3.96 -2.72 -16.89
C LYS A 47 -2.50 -2.84 -17.29
N GLU A 48 -2.24 -2.81 -18.58
CA GLU A 48 -0.89 -2.92 -19.13
C GLU A 48 -0.02 -1.73 -18.72
N PHE A 49 -0.56 -0.52 -18.85
CA PHE A 49 0.18 0.70 -18.52
C PHE A 49 0.53 0.78 -17.03
N THR A 50 -0.42 0.50 -16.14
CA THR A 50 -0.19 0.51 -14.68
C THR A 50 0.93 -0.46 -14.30
N PHE A 51 0.90 -1.69 -14.83
CA PHE A 51 1.91 -2.70 -14.54
C PHE A 51 3.29 -2.26 -15.04
N LYS A 52 3.38 -1.83 -16.31
CA LYS A 52 4.64 -1.38 -16.91
C LYS A 52 5.22 -0.16 -16.19
N LEU A 53 4.37 0.81 -15.87
CA LEU A 53 4.77 2.03 -15.15
C LEU A 53 5.34 1.70 -13.78
N ALA A 54 4.64 0.88 -12.99
CA ALA A 54 5.12 0.45 -11.68
C ALA A 54 6.47 -0.28 -11.79
N ASN A 55 6.63 -1.17 -12.77
CA ASN A 55 7.87 -1.90 -13.01
C ASN A 55 9.05 -0.98 -13.39
N GLU A 56 8.81 0.00 -14.24
CA GLU A 56 9.83 0.96 -14.66
C GLU A 56 10.24 1.91 -13.53
N LEU A 57 9.30 2.31 -12.68
CA LEU A 57 9.60 3.12 -11.50
C LEU A 57 10.47 2.36 -10.49
N THR A 58 10.18 1.08 -10.22
CA THR A 58 10.98 0.29 -9.28
C THR A 58 12.39 0.00 -9.77
N LYS A 59 12.59 -0.20 -11.08
CA LYS A 59 13.93 -0.27 -11.69
C LYS A 59 14.78 1.00 -11.45
N ARG A 60 14.13 2.14 -11.19
CA ARG A 60 14.77 3.42 -10.89
C ARG A 60 14.92 3.68 -9.39
N GLY A 61 14.62 2.69 -8.55
CA GLY A 61 14.80 2.74 -7.09
C GLY A 61 13.60 3.28 -6.30
N TYR A 62 12.47 3.56 -6.96
CA TYR A 62 11.25 3.97 -6.27
C TYR A 62 10.50 2.78 -5.66
N ILE A 63 9.84 3.01 -4.54
CA ILE A 63 8.90 2.08 -3.92
C ILE A 63 7.48 2.47 -4.27
N ILE A 64 6.69 1.49 -4.71
CA ILE A 64 5.29 1.72 -5.07
C ILE A 64 4.41 1.59 -3.84
N VAL A 65 3.63 2.63 -3.54
CA VAL A 65 2.65 2.64 -2.45
C VAL A 65 1.25 2.51 -3.05
N SER A 66 0.45 1.58 -2.53
CA SER A 66 -0.96 1.47 -2.93
C SER A 66 -1.81 0.77 -1.87
N GLY A 67 -3.10 0.63 -2.13
CA GLY A 67 -4.09 0.15 -1.18
C GLY A 67 -4.44 -1.33 -1.28
N ALA A 68 -3.74 -2.13 -2.09
CA ALA A 68 -4.04 -3.53 -2.35
C ALA A 68 -5.50 -3.84 -2.76
N ALA A 69 -6.28 -2.84 -3.22
CA ALA A 69 -7.62 -3.06 -3.73
C ALA A 69 -7.61 -3.85 -5.05
N MET A 70 -8.78 -4.25 -5.54
CA MET A 70 -8.91 -4.78 -6.90
C MET A 70 -8.53 -3.72 -7.94
N GLY A 71 -8.16 -4.16 -9.13
CA GLY A 71 -7.89 -3.26 -10.26
C GLY A 71 -6.50 -2.63 -10.18
N VAL A 72 -6.44 -1.29 -10.30
CA VAL A 72 -5.18 -0.53 -10.41
C VAL A 72 -4.23 -0.82 -9.26
N ASP A 73 -4.69 -0.80 -8.00
CA ASP A 73 -3.83 -1.07 -6.84
C ASP A 73 -3.11 -2.43 -6.94
N ALA A 74 -3.85 -3.50 -7.24
CA ALA A 74 -3.26 -4.83 -7.39
C ALA A 74 -2.25 -4.90 -8.54
N LEU A 75 -2.50 -4.17 -9.63
CA LEU A 75 -1.61 -4.14 -10.80
C LEU A 75 -0.35 -3.33 -10.52
N ALA A 76 -0.46 -2.25 -9.75
CA ALA A 76 0.67 -1.45 -9.30
C ALA A 76 1.60 -2.31 -8.42
N HIS A 77 1.06 -3.03 -7.42
CA HIS A 77 1.86 -3.94 -6.60
C HIS A 77 2.51 -5.06 -7.42
N LYS A 78 1.77 -5.66 -8.35
CA LYS A 78 2.31 -6.73 -9.22
C LYS A 78 3.41 -6.22 -10.15
N GLY A 79 3.25 -5.04 -10.73
CA GLY A 79 4.26 -4.43 -11.60
C GLY A 79 5.52 -4.04 -10.83
N ALA A 80 5.34 -3.52 -9.61
CA ALA A 80 6.42 -3.17 -8.70
C ALA A 80 7.27 -4.39 -8.28
N GLY A 81 6.60 -5.52 -8.06
CA GLY A 81 7.18 -6.70 -7.42
C GLY A 81 7.17 -6.58 -5.90
N ALA A 82 7.02 -7.71 -5.20
CA ALA A 82 6.77 -7.72 -3.76
C ALA A 82 7.88 -7.05 -2.93
N PHE A 83 9.14 -7.08 -3.37
CA PHE A 83 10.27 -6.43 -2.69
C PHE A 83 10.28 -4.90 -2.77
N ASN A 84 9.51 -4.31 -3.69
CA ASN A 84 9.58 -2.88 -4.00
C ASN A 84 8.24 -2.18 -3.79
N THR A 85 7.46 -2.63 -2.81
CA THR A 85 6.11 -2.09 -2.61
C THR A 85 5.64 -2.05 -1.16
N ILE A 86 4.80 -1.05 -0.87
CA ILE A 86 4.12 -0.86 0.41
C ILE A 86 2.61 -0.92 0.19
N ALA A 87 1.94 -1.90 0.81
CA ALA A 87 0.49 -1.99 0.84
C ALA A 87 -0.09 -1.35 2.10
N VAL A 88 -0.96 -0.36 1.95
CA VAL A 88 -1.64 0.30 3.07
C VAL A 88 -3.05 -0.29 3.20
N MET A 89 -3.39 -0.92 4.32
CA MET A 89 -4.64 -1.68 4.47
C MET A 89 -5.74 -0.86 5.16
N ALA A 90 -7.00 -1.09 4.74
CA ALA A 90 -8.19 -0.48 5.34
C ALA A 90 -8.79 -1.33 6.48
N SER A 91 -8.09 -2.40 6.87
CA SER A 91 -8.47 -3.36 7.92
C SER A 91 -7.29 -3.61 8.86
N GLY A 92 -7.54 -4.33 9.96
CA GLY A 92 -6.46 -4.94 10.72
C GLY A 92 -5.63 -5.89 9.83
N LEU A 93 -4.33 -5.98 10.11
CA LEU A 93 -3.38 -6.77 9.29
C LEU A 93 -3.57 -8.30 9.41
N ASP A 94 -4.41 -8.75 10.34
CA ASP A 94 -4.86 -10.14 10.40
C ASP A 94 -5.89 -10.48 9.30
N ILE A 95 -6.54 -9.47 8.72
CA ILE A 95 -7.58 -9.62 7.70
C ILE A 95 -7.02 -9.24 6.32
N ARG A 96 -6.85 -10.25 5.45
CA ARG A 96 -6.45 -10.03 4.05
C ARG A 96 -7.69 -9.65 3.23
N TYR A 97 -7.91 -8.36 3.06
CA TYR A 97 -8.99 -7.82 2.26
C TYR A 97 -8.44 -7.01 1.07
N PRO A 98 -9.00 -7.17 -0.15
CA PRO A 98 -10.08 -8.10 -0.50
C PRO A 98 -9.56 -9.54 -0.63
N ALA A 99 -10.43 -10.53 -0.39
CA ALA A 99 -10.05 -11.95 -0.40
C ALA A 99 -9.42 -12.40 -1.73
N VAL A 100 -9.85 -11.80 -2.85
CA VAL A 100 -9.30 -12.08 -4.19
C VAL A 100 -7.82 -11.72 -4.34
N ASN A 101 -7.31 -10.78 -3.53
CA ASN A 101 -5.91 -10.38 -3.53
C ASN A 101 -5.13 -11.02 -2.36
N ARG A 102 -5.68 -12.04 -1.69
CA ARG A 102 -5.06 -12.65 -0.50
C ARG A 102 -3.63 -13.10 -0.78
N SER A 103 -3.39 -13.81 -1.87
CA SER A 103 -2.05 -14.31 -2.22
C SER A 103 -1.06 -13.16 -2.47
N LEU A 104 -1.49 -12.11 -3.18
CA LEU A 104 -0.68 -10.91 -3.41
C LEU A 104 -0.32 -10.22 -2.09
N ILE A 105 -1.30 -10.04 -1.19
CA ILE A 105 -1.06 -9.42 0.11
C ILE A 105 -0.06 -10.26 0.92
N GLN A 106 -0.20 -11.58 0.92
CA GLN A 106 0.73 -12.48 1.62
C GLN A 106 2.14 -12.44 1.02
N GLU A 107 2.27 -12.29 -0.29
CA GLU A 107 3.57 -12.12 -0.96
C GLU A 107 4.25 -10.81 -0.52
N ILE A 108 3.50 -9.72 -0.40
CA ILE A 108 4.00 -8.43 0.11
C ILE A 108 4.31 -8.52 1.60
N GLU A 109 3.53 -9.24 2.41
CA GLU A 109 3.83 -9.48 3.83
C GLU A 109 5.20 -10.16 4.02
N GLN A 110 5.60 -11.03 3.09
CA GLN A 110 6.85 -11.79 3.15
C GLN A 110 8.06 -10.99 2.65
N ASN A 111 7.89 -10.24 1.56
CA ASN A 111 9.01 -9.66 0.82
C ASN A 111 9.02 -8.12 0.80
N GLY A 112 7.87 -7.50 1.03
CA GLY A 112 7.67 -6.06 1.00
C GLY A 112 7.24 -5.53 2.36
N LEU A 113 6.33 -4.55 2.34
CA LEU A 113 5.78 -3.98 3.56
C LEU A 113 4.26 -3.84 3.46
N VAL A 114 3.57 -4.26 4.50
CA VAL A 114 2.13 -4.03 4.67
C VAL A 114 1.91 -3.24 5.95
N ILE A 115 1.18 -2.13 5.87
CA ILE A 115 0.90 -1.26 7.02
C ILE A 115 -0.60 -1.03 7.21
N SER A 116 -1.01 -0.74 8.44
CA SER A 116 -2.38 -0.33 8.76
C SER A 116 -2.42 0.46 10.06
N ARG A 117 -3.31 1.44 10.14
CA ARG A 117 -3.61 2.15 11.41
C ARG A 117 -4.61 1.39 12.29
N PHE A 118 -5.23 0.34 11.76
CA PHE A 118 -6.33 -0.36 12.41
C PHE A 118 -5.82 -1.56 13.20
N LYS A 119 -6.35 -1.72 14.42
CA LYS A 119 -5.98 -2.82 15.32
C LYS A 119 -6.41 -4.17 14.74
N LYS A 120 -5.81 -5.25 15.27
CA LYS A 120 -6.18 -6.63 14.97
C LYS A 120 -7.69 -6.83 15.12
N GLY A 121 -8.32 -7.50 14.16
CA GLY A 121 -9.76 -7.79 14.14
C GLY A 121 -10.63 -6.66 13.56
N PHE A 122 -10.08 -5.47 13.29
CA PHE A 122 -10.86 -4.38 12.70
C PHE A 122 -11.22 -4.70 11.24
N ARG A 123 -12.52 -4.85 10.97
CA ARG A 123 -13.03 -5.14 9.63
C ARG A 123 -13.10 -3.88 8.77
N PRO A 124 -12.87 -3.98 7.45
CA PRO A 124 -12.94 -2.82 6.57
C PRO A 124 -14.37 -2.26 6.50
N THR A 125 -14.48 -0.94 6.50
CA THR A 125 -15.74 -0.17 6.41
C THR A 125 -15.59 0.91 5.35
N PRO A 126 -16.67 1.49 4.81
CA PRO A 126 -16.57 2.60 3.86
C PRO A 126 -15.68 3.75 4.36
N TRP A 127 -15.80 4.12 5.63
CA TRP A 127 -14.96 5.13 6.27
C TRP A 127 -13.48 4.72 6.32
N SER A 128 -13.17 3.46 6.63
CA SER A 128 -11.78 3.03 6.76
C SER A 128 -11.02 3.07 5.43
N PHE A 129 -11.71 2.94 4.29
CA PHE A 129 -11.09 3.17 2.97
C PHE A 129 -10.70 4.63 2.76
N VAL A 130 -11.57 5.57 3.12
CA VAL A 130 -11.28 7.02 3.00
C VAL A 130 -10.07 7.38 3.85
N VAL A 131 -10.07 6.93 5.11
CA VAL A 131 -8.96 7.19 6.04
C VAL A 131 -7.67 6.50 5.62
N ARG A 132 -7.74 5.29 5.07
CA ARG A 132 -6.56 4.61 4.52
C ARG A 132 -5.97 5.41 3.37
N ASN A 133 -6.80 5.99 2.50
CA ASN A 133 -6.31 6.72 1.33
C ASN A 133 -5.49 7.96 1.73
N GLU A 134 -5.80 8.62 2.85
CA GLU A 134 -4.95 9.70 3.38
C GLU A 134 -3.51 9.23 3.61
N MET A 135 -3.34 8.01 4.14
CA MET A 135 -2.01 7.43 4.37
C MET A 135 -1.31 7.07 3.05
N VAL A 136 -2.05 6.57 2.05
CA VAL A 136 -1.48 6.29 0.71
C VAL A 136 -0.98 7.58 0.07
N VAL A 137 -1.77 8.65 0.13
CA VAL A 137 -1.39 9.94 -0.45
C VAL A 137 -0.21 10.54 0.30
N ALA A 138 -0.22 10.49 1.64
CA ALA A 138 0.84 11.07 2.45
C ALA A 138 2.20 10.38 2.24
N LEU A 139 2.23 9.06 2.06
CA LEU A 139 3.48 8.31 1.88
C LEU A 139 4.17 8.56 0.55
N GLY A 140 3.44 8.85 -0.52
CA GLY A 140 4.02 9.09 -1.83
C GLY A 140 4.51 10.53 -1.97
N GLU A 141 5.67 10.72 -2.59
CA GLU A 141 6.13 12.05 -3.03
C GLU A 141 5.33 12.56 -4.23
N CYS A 142 4.76 11.63 -4.99
CA CYS A 142 3.89 11.86 -6.13
C CYS A 142 2.72 10.87 -6.10
N LEU A 143 1.55 11.31 -6.57
CA LEU A 143 0.35 10.49 -6.73
C LEU A 143 -0.01 10.36 -8.21
N ILE A 144 -0.13 9.13 -8.68
CA ILE A 144 -0.59 8.77 -10.01
C ILE A 144 -1.98 8.13 -9.89
N VAL A 145 -2.92 8.59 -10.72
CA VAL A 145 -4.34 8.16 -10.74
C VAL A 145 -4.71 7.59 -12.09
#